data_AF-A0A816FLT3-F1
#
_entry.id   AF-A0A816FLT3-F1
#
_cell.length_a   1.000
_cell.length_b   1.000
_cell.length_c   1.000
_cell.angle_alpha   90.00
_cell.angle_beta   90.00
_cell.angle_gamma   90.00
#
_symmetry.space_group_name_H-M   'P 1'
#
loop_
_entity.id
_entity.type
_entity.pdbx_description
1 polymer ?
#
loop_
_entity_poly.entity_id
_entity_poly.type
_entity_poly.pdbx_seq_one_letter_code
_entity_poly.pdbx_strand_id
1 'polypeptide(L)'
;CVRSVELWSAGTKSEKSSIHNGYIQMIDIAKHFIYIENQLFITIVQDSVVQNQLANVLFRRIIERAHKNAKKFCVCVVLPLLPDFDNMNTVQAVLYFIMINHYSKDLKMQAN
;
A
#
# COMPACT_ATOMS: atom_id res chain seq x y z
N CYS A 1 -8.57 1.22 20.78
CA CYS A 1 -9.15 0.17 19.93
C CYS A 1 -9.13 0.66 18.49
N VAL A 2 -8.45 -0.09 17.61
CA VAL A 2 -8.35 0.18 16.17
C VAL A 2 -9.32 -0.76 15.45
N ARG A 3 -10.14 -0.22 14.54
CA ARG A 3 -11.21 -0.94 13.83
C ARG A 3 -11.60 -0.25 12.52
N SER A 4 -12.22 -1.04 11.64
CA SER A 4 -12.98 -0.60 10.47
C SER A 4 -14.45 -0.95 10.68
N VAL A 5 -15.31 0.05 10.90
CA VAL A 5 -16.75 -0.16 11.13
C VAL A 5 -17.57 0.95 10.52
N GLU A 6 -18.81 0.64 10.17
CA GLU A 6 -19.77 1.56 9.59
C GLU A 6 -21.18 1.30 10.14
N LEU A 7 -22.18 2.03 9.63
CA LEU A 7 -23.57 1.93 10.06
C LEU A 7 -24.11 0.49 9.95
N TRP A 8 -23.86 -0.18 8.84
CA TRP A 8 -24.39 -1.52 8.58
C TRP A 8 -23.78 -2.62 9.46
N SER A 9 -22.54 -2.43 9.96
CA SER A 9 -21.80 -3.44 10.72
C SER A 9 -21.83 -3.21 12.22
N ALA A 10 -21.92 -1.95 12.68
CA ALA A 10 -21.84 -1.60 14.10
C ALA A 10 -22.82 -0.52 14.54
N GLY A 11 -23.79 -0.12 13.69
CA GLY A 11 -24.80 0.89 14.02
C GLY A 11 -24.24 2.28 14.28
N THR A 12 -23.02 2.56 13.84
CA THR A 12 -22.35 3.84 14.11
C THR A 12 -22.69 4.88 13.03
N LYS A 13 -23.02 6.11 13.45
CA LYS A 13 -23.38 7.21 12.54
C LYS A 13 -22.20 7.72 11.70
N SER A 14 -20.97 7.51 12.17
CA SER A 14 -19.76 7.89 11.45
C SER A 14 -18.94 6.66 11.12
N GLU A 15 -18.49 6.57 9.87
CA GLU A 15 -17.50 5.58 9.48
C GLU A 15 -16.25 5.73 10.37
N LYS A 16 -15.75 4.61 10.88
CA LYS A 16 -14.48 4.56 11.60
C LYS A 16 -13.53 3.69 10.82
N SER A 17 -12.54 4.30 10.18
CA SER A 17 -11.46 3.65 9.42
C SER A 17 -10.11 3.73 10.14
N SER A 18 -10.13 3.61 11.47
CA SER A 18 -8.93 3.80 12.30
C SER A 18 -7.78 2.82 12.00
N ILE A 19 -8.06 1.63 11.45
CA ILE A 19 -7.02 0.70 10.96
C ILE A 19 -6.25 1.35 9.81
N HIS A 20 -6.98 1.88 8.82
CA HIS A 20 -6.41 2.55 7.67
C HIS A 20 -5.54 3.75 8.09
N ASN A 21 -6.07 4.59 8.97
CA ASN A 21 -5.36 5.76 9.47
C ASN A 21 -4.10 5.37 10.26
N GLY A 22 -4.17 4.29 11.05
CA GLY A 22 -3.02 3.73 11.75
C GLY A 22 -1.92 3.30 10.79
N TYR A 23 -2.26 2.56 9.72
CA TYR A 23 -1.29 2.16 8.70
C TYR A 23 -0.64 3.37 8.02
N ILE A 24 -1.43 4.37 7.60
CA ILE A 24 -0.90 5.60 6.99
C ILE A 24 0.13 6.25 7.92
N GLN A 25 -0.22 6.45 9.19
CA GLN A 25 0.65 7.12 10.15
C GLN A 25 1.94 6.32 10.38
N MET A 26 1.83 5.01 10.58
CA MET A 26 2.99 4.15 10.84
C MET A 26 3.96 4.12 9.65
N ILE A 27 3.45 4.11 8.41
CA ILE A 27 4.29 4.17 7.21
C ILE A 27 4.97 5.53 7.09
N ASP A 28 4.25 6.63 7.34
CA ASP A 28 4.83 7.98 7.18
C ASP A 28 5.96 8.25 8.18
N ILE A 29 5.83 7.77 9.43
CA ILE A 29 6.83 7.97 10.49
C ILE A 29 7.96 6.93 10.51
N ALA A 30 7.81 5.81 9.80
CA ALA A 30 8.83 4.75 9.77
C ALA A 30 10.19 5.33 9.35
N LYS A 31 11.31 4.91 9.95
CA LYS A 31 12.63 5.54 9.69
C LYS A 31 13.57 4.69 8.82
N HIS A 32 13.56 3.38 8.99
CA HIS A 32 14.58 2.49 8.41
C HIS A 32 13.99 1.32 7.64
N PHE A 33 12.92 0.72 8.15
CA PHE A 33 12.40 -0.53 7.63
C PHE A 33 10.90 -0.66 7.88
N ILE A 34 10.20 -1.32 6.96
CA ILE A 34 8.82 -1.77 7.13
C ILE A 34 8.76 -3.24 6.72
N TYR A 35 8.20 -4.08 7.59
CA TYR A 35 7.83 -5.44 7.28
C TYR A 35 6.31 -5.53 7.18
N ILE A 36 5.81 -6.07 6.07
CA ILE A 36 4.39 -6.26 5.82
C ILE A 36 4.19 -7.74 5.51
N GLU A 37 3.41 -8.40 6.35
CA GLU A 37 2.92 -9.75 6.08
C GLU A 37 1.40 -9.67 6.06
N ASN A 38 0.80 -9.97 4.91
CA ASN A 38 -0.64 -9.87 4.76
C ASN A 38 -1.15 -10.89 3.73
N GLN A 39 -2.38 -11.36 3.89
CA GLN A 39 -2.99 -12.29 2.95
C GLN A 39 -3.20 -11.65 1.56
N LEU A 40 -3.44 -10.34 1.52
CA LEU A 40 -3.65 -9.55 0.30
C LEU A 40 -2.85 -8.24 0.35
N PHE A 41 -2.47 -7.70 -0.80
CA PHE A 41 -1.77 -6.42 -0.87
C PHE A 41 -2.37 -5.45 -1.89
N ILE A 42 -3.69 -5.38 -1.99
CA ILE A 42 -4.34 -4.59 -3.06
C ILE A 42 -4.25 -3.09 -2.75
N THR A 43 -3.31 -2.40 -3.38
CA THR A 43 -3.15 -0.93 -3.28
C THR A 43 -2.40 -0.40 -4.51
N ILE A 44 -2.72 0.81 -4.96
CA ILE A 44 -2.14 1.43 -6.17
C ILE A 44 -2.04 2.95 -6.00
N VAL A 45 -1.01 3.53 -6.60
CA VAL A 45 -0.78 4.98 -6.60
C VAL A 45 -1.71 5.65 -7.61
N GLN A 46 -2.45 6.67 -7.17
CA GLN A 46 -3.33 7.50 -8.02
C GLN A 46 -4.35 6.73 -8.87
N ASP A 47 -5.16 5.87 -8.26
CA ASP A 47 -6.21 5.11 -8.93
C ASP A 47 -7.62 5.56 -8.52
N SER A 48 -8.59 5.46 -9.43
CA SER A 48 -9.98 5.84 -9.19
C SER A 48 -10.85 4.70 -8.66
N VAL A 49 -10.39 3.45 -8.73
CA VAL A 49 -11.11 2.26 -8.27
C VAL A 49 -10.63 1.85 -6.88
N VAL A 50 -9.32 1.80 -6.67
CA VAL A 50 -8.70 1.41 -5.40
C VAL A 50 -8.45 2.65 -4.54
N GLN A 51 -9.33 2.86 -3.55
CA GLN A 51 -9.36 4.09 -2.75
C GLN A 51 -8.38 4.12 -1.57
N ASN A 52 -7.82 2.97 -1.17
CA ASN A 52 -6.93 2.92 -0.01
C ASN A 52 -5.59 3.60 -0.32
N GLN A 53 -5.17 4.50 0.56
CA GLN A 53 -4.01 5.37 0.36
C GLN A 53 -2.65 4.72 0.71
N LEU A 54 -2.59 3.39 0.96
CA LEU A 54 -1.36 2.75 1.42
C LEU A 54 -0.21 2.89 0.41
N ALA A 55 -0.46 2.62 -0.87
CA ALA A 55 0.53 2.78 -1.94
C ALA A 55 1.03 4.22 -2.06
N ASN A 56 0.14 5.21 -1.97
CA ASN A 56 0.52 6.63 -2.02
C ASN A 56 1.49 7.01 -0.89
N VAL A 57 1.23 6.52 0.33
CA VAL A 57 2.08 6.83 1.50
C VAL A 57 3.39 6.04 1.44
N LEU A 58 3.37 4.77 1.00
CA LEU A 58 4.59 3.98 0.76
C LEU A 58 5.47 4.65 -0.31
N PHE A 59 4.88 5.07 -1.43
CA PHE A 59 5.57 5.78 -2.49
C PHE A 59 6.25 7.05 -1.97
N ARG A 60 5.48 7.91 -1.29
CA ARG A 60 6.00 9.13 -0.67
C ARG A 60 7.15 8.82 0.29
N ARG A 61 7.01 7.77 1.10
CA ARG A 61 8.02 7.39 2.08
C ARG A 61 9.31 6.87 1.44
N ILE A 62 9.21 6.03 0.41
CA ILE A 62 10.35 5.39 -0.27
C ILE A 62 11.01 6.38 -1.24
N ILE A 63 10.25 6.92 -2.19
CA ILE A 63 10.79 7.73 -3.28
C ILE A 63 11.03 9.17 -2.82
N GLU A 64 10.00 9.85 -2.33
CA GLU A 64 10.12 11.28 -2.02
C GLU A 64 10.96 11.55 -0.77
N ARG A 65 10.93 10.66 0.24
CA ARG A 65 11.66 10.86 1.50
C ARG A 65 12.98 10.08 1.59
N ALA A 66 13.00 8.76 1.34
CA ALA A 66 14.24 8.00 1.50
C ALA A 66 15.22 8.23 0.35
N HIS A 67 14.76 8.01 -0.88
CA HIS A 67 15.59 8.07 -2.08
C HIS A 67 16.14 9.49 -2.32
N LYS A 68 15.29 10.53 -2.31
CA LYS A 68 15.74 11.93 -2.50
C LYS A 68 16.73 12.41 -1.43
N ASN A 69 16.66 11.88 -0.21
CA ASN A 69 17.60 12.25 0.87
C ASN A 69 18.77 11.26 1.03
N ALA A 70 18.99 10.37 0.05
CA ALA A 70 20.03 9.33 0.09
C ALA A 70 20.05 8.49 1.38
N LYS A 71 18.88 8.25 1.99
CA LYS A 71 18.75 7.44 3.20
C LYS A 71 18.43 6.00 2.85
N LYS A 72 19.12 5.06 3.47
CA LYS A 72 18.79 3.63 3.37
C LYS A 72 17.42 3.38 4.01
N PHE A 73 16.51 2.81 3.22
CA PHE A 73 15.19 2.42 3.65
C PHE A 73 14.75 1.19 2.87
N CYS A 74 14.16 0.21 3.56
CA CYS A 74 13.72 -1.03 2.93
C CYS A 74 12.28 -1.35 3.33
N VAL A 75 11.50 -1.83 2.38
CA VAL A 75 10.16 -2.37 2.62
C VAL A 75 10.17 -3.82 2.17
N CYS A 76 9.92 -4.74 3.09
CA CYS A 76 9.76 -6.16 2.82
C CYS A 76 8.28 -6.52 2.89
N VAL A 77 7.76 -7.14 1.84
CA VAL A 77 6.37 -7.57 1.75
C VAL A 77 6.35 -9.08 1.55
N VAL A 78 5.73 -9.79 2.49
CA VAL A 78 5.53 -11.24 2.47
C VAL A 78 4.06 -11.50 2.20
N LEU A 79 3.81 -12.21 1.10
CA LEU A 79 2.47 -12.59 0.65
C LEU A 79 2.42 -14.10 0.45
N PRO A 80 1.24 -14.71 0.60
CA PRO A 80 1.07 -16.11 0.23
C PRO A 80 1.40 -16.29 -1.26
N LEU A 81 2.04 -17.42 -1.59
CA LEU A 81 2.45 -17.73 -2.97
C LEU A 81 1.26 -17.86 -3.90
N LEU A 82 0.13 -18.36 -3.39
CA LEU A 82 -1.13 -18.44 -4.10
C LEU A 82 -2.20 -17.88 -3.17
N PRO A 83 -3.12 -17.06 -3.67
CA PRO A 83 -4.25 -16.65 -2.86
C PRO A 83 -5.17 -17.86 -2.64
N ASP A 84 -5.80 -17.93 -1.47
CA ASP A 84 -6.66 -19.03 -1.03
C ASP A 84 -8.06 -19.01 -1.70
N PHE A 85 -8.12 -18.57 -2.96
CA PHE A 85 -9.33 -18.54 -3.77
C PHE A 85 -9.31 -19.74 -4.73
N ASP A 86 -10.41 -20.46 -4.79
CA ASP A 86 -10.60 -21.62 -5.69
C ASP A 86 -10.37 -21.31 -7.20
N ASN A 87 -10.21 -20.03 -7.58
CA ASN A 87 -10.21 -19.54 -8.95
C ASN A 87 -8.94 -18.70 -9.23
N MET A 88 -7.80 -19.38 -9.25
CA MET A 88 -6.46 -18.86 -9.60
C MET A 88 -6.46 -18.19 -10.99
N ASN A 89 -5.99 -16.94 -11.08
CA ASN A 89 -5.16 -16.38 -12.18
C ASN A 89 -5.06 -14.84 -12.14
N THR A 90 -6.00 -14.12 -11.53
CA THR A 90 -6.10 -12.67 -11.74
C THR A 90 -5.36 -11.81 -10.71
N VAL A 91 -5.32 -12.21 -9.44
CA VAL A 91 -4.93 -11.30 -8.34
C VAL A 91 -3.42 -11.11 -8.21
N GLN A 92 -2.63 -12.16 -8.44
CA GLN A 92 -1.17 -12.12 -8.25
C GLN A 92 -0.46 -11.35 -9.38
N ALA A 93 -1.01 -11.36 -10.59
CA ALA A 93 -0.47 -10.63 -11.75
C ALA A 93 -0.65 -9.11 -11.62
N VAL A 94 -1.76 -8.66 -11.02
CA VAL A 94 -2.10 -7.23 -10.89
C VAL A 94 -1.09 -6.50 -9.99
N LEU A 95 -0.63 -7.14 -8.92
CA LEU A 95 0.27 -6.52 -7.96
C LEU A 95 1.68 -6.24 -8.51
N TYR A 96 2.28 -7.24 -9.14
CA TYR A 96 3.59 -7.11 -9.78
C TYR A 96 3.55 -6.08 -10.91
N PHE A 97 2.48 -6.06 -11.70
CA PHE A 97 2.35 -5.18 -12.85
C PHE A 97 2.28 -3.70 -12.42
N ILE A 98 1.52 -3.37 -11.37
CA ILE A 98 1.30 -1.97 -10.96
C ILE A 98 2.58 -1.32 -10.40
N MET A 99 3.30 -2.01 -9.52
CA MET A 99 4.53 -1.46 -8.92
C MET A 99 5.63 -1.20 -9.97
N ILE A 100 5.83 -2.13 -10.91
CA ILE A 100 6.86 -2.00 -11.95
C ILE A 100 6.48 -0.91 -12.95
N ASN A 101 5.22 -0.86 -13.39
CA ASN A 101 4.81 0.14 -14.38
C ASN A 101 4.84 1.57 -13.82
N HIS A 102 4.47 1.76 -12.56
CA HIS A 102 4.57 3.09 -11.94
C HIS A 102 6.03 3.51 -11.76
N TYR A 103 6.87 2.62 -11.21
CA TYR A 103 8.31 2.86 -11.07
C TYR A 103 8.99 3.16 -12.43
N SER A 104 8.62 2.46 -13.50
CA SER A 104 9.16 2.71 -14.84
C SER A 104 8.70 4.03 -15.45
N LYS A 105 7.48 4.50 -15.14
CA LYS A 105 7.00 5.81 -15.61
C LYS A 105 7.72 6.96 -14.91
N ASP A 106 7.96 6.84 -13.61
CA ASP A 106 8.66 7.88 -12.84
C ASP A 106 10.13 8.01 -13.25
N LEU A 107 10.81 6.90 -13.55
CA LEU A 107 12.15 6.93 -14.15
C LEU A 107 12.19 7.67 -15.48
N LYS A 108 11.17 7.49 -16.33
CA LYS A 108 11.07 8.18 -17.62
C LYS A 108 10.74 9.67 -17.47
N MET A 109 10.00 10.06 -16.44
CA MET A 109 9.71 11.48 -16.16
C MET A 109 10.90 12.22 -15.54
N GLN A 110 11.84 11.53 -14.89
CA GLN A 110 13.07 12.13 -14.36
C GLN A 110 14.22 12.22 -15.39
N ALA A 111 14.06 11.59 -16.57
CA ALA A 111 15.05 11.57 -17.64
C ALA A 111 14.79 12.61 -18.75
N ASN A 112 13.71 13.39 -18.64
CA ASN A 112 13.34 14.52 -19.51
C ASN A 112 13.35 15.83 -18.70
#